data_AF-A0A365PB16-F1
#
_entry.id   AF-A0A365PB16-F1
#
_cell.length_a   1.000
_cell.length_b   1.000
_cell.length_c   1.000
_cell.angle_alpha   90.00
_cell.angle_beta   90.00
_cell.angle_gamma   90.00
#
_symmetry.space_group_name_H-M   'P 1'
#
loop_
_entity.id
_entity.type
_entity.pdbx_description
1 polymer ?
#
loop_
_entity_poly.entity_id
_entity_poly.type
_entity_poly.pdbx_seq_one_letter_code
_entity_poly.pdbx_strand_id
1 'polypeptide(L)'
;MTLLVIRLGLAAMAGALVYAAFPPVGWWPTAFAGLALLVLALGPVRGRHPGTGTGALLGLVFGVVFFLLLVPWVGLYVGAYAAWGLALVEGLYLAAFGAGAVHLVRVGVQSGPFAVATTIGLAAWWSLWESIRGSWPWGGFPWGALAFGHADGVLLPLAALGGSRFLGTAIAATGFAAGLMILALLDRARPVSVAAPLAIPGAVLALLAIASTDLVTPNLGRAGTQQLRVAVIQGNVPRLGLDFNSQRTAVLRNHLDATYRLAGRVVAGEDLQPDLVLWPENASDVPVLDTREAAEQITAASEAVGAPISLGTIDRIADGPESFNTQLLWDGTSGPVDRHDKKYIQPFGEWLPWRGLFEALFPVAESAGHFLAGDGSGTLETSGVVTGVATCFEVAFDSAVRTPVAGGAQVLTVPTNNATFGYSPMTYQQLAMSRVRAVEHNVPVLVAATSGVSAVIAKDGTIEQRTEIFEAATLLADLPLGDAGTLATQVGAHVEIALDVLGIVALVLSLVFLRRAAILRRHLSPRSGETRS
;
A
#
# COMPACT_ATOMS: atom_id res chain seq x y z
N MET A 1 34.00 12.54 12.61
CA MET A 1 32.87 13.46 12.39
C MET A 1 32.49 13.55 10.91
N THR A 2 33.39 13.99 10.02
CA THR A 2 33.12 14.18 8.57
C THR A 2 32.52 12.95 7.86
N LEU A 3 33.02 11.75 8.14
CA LEU A 3 32.50 10.52 7.52
C LEU A 3 31.05 10.21 7.93
N LEU A 4 30.68 10.47 9.19
CA LEU A 4 29.31 10.23 9.65
C LEU A 4 28.35 11.21 8.98
N VAL A 5 28.73 12.48 8.86
CA VAL A 5 27.93 13.50 8.15
C VAL A 5 27.67 13.11 6.71
N ILE A 6 28.69 12.61 5.99
CA ILE A 6 28.52 12.11 4.62
C ILE A 6 27.52 10.94 4.58
N ARG A 7 27.66 9.96 5.48
CA ARG A 7 26.71 8.82 5.52
C ARG A 7 25.28 9.27 5.81
N LEU A 8 25.09 10.21 6.73
CA LEU A 8 23.78 10.78 7.04
C LEU A 8 23.18 11.50 5.82
N GLY A 9 23.99 12.28 5.09
CA GLY A 9 23.56 12.92 3.85
C GLY A 9 23.16 11.90 2.76
N LEU A 10 23.91 10.81 2.61
CA LEU A 10 23.57 9.72 1.69
C LEU A 10 22.27 9.01 2.10
N ALA A 11 22.07 8.75 3.40
CA ALA A 11 20.86 8.11 3.91
C ALA A 11 19.62 9.01 3.71
N ALA A 12 19.74 10.31 3.96
CA ALA A 12 18.68 11.28 3.71
C ALA A 12 18.32 11.35 2.22
N MET A 13 19.33 11.45 1.35
CA MET A 13 19.13 11.44 -0.11
C MET A 13 18.50 10.12 -0.58
N ALA A 14 18.90 8.99 0.00
CA ALA A 14 18.31 7.69 -0.30
C ALA A 14 16.80 7.67 0.04
N GLY A 15 16.39 8.21 1.19
CA GLY A 15 14.98 8.33 1.57
C GLY A 15 14.19 9.21 0.62
N ALA A 16 14.75 10.35 0.21
CA ALA A 16 14.14 11.25 -0.76
C ALA A 16 14.00 10.63 -2.16
N LEU A 17 15.00 9.86 -2.62
CA LEU A 17 14.94 9.14 -3.88
C LEU A 17 13.89 8.02 -3.86
N VAL A 18 13.76 7.29 -2.75
CA VAL A 18 12.67 6.30 -2.61
C VAL A 18 11.31 7.00 -2.61
N TYR A 19 11.14 8.14 -1.92
CA TYR A 19 9.92 8.95 -1.98
C TYR A 19 9.56 9.35 -3.43
N ALA A 20 10.54 9.78 -4.23
CA ALA A 20 10.29 10.20 -5.61
C ALA A 20 9.70 9.11 -6.51
N ALA A 21 9.79 7.82 -6.11
CA ALA A 21 9.12 6.73 -6.80
C ALA A 21 7.60 6.72 -6.58
N PHE A 22 7.11 7.33 -5.49
CA PHE A 22 5.69 7.33 -5.14
C PHE A 22 4.95 8.49 -5.82
N PRO A 23 3.64 8.33 -6.09
CA PRO A 23 2.80 9.44 -6.52
C PRO A 23 2.80 10.60 -5.51
N PRO A 24 2.70 11.86 -5.99
CA PRO A 24 2.45 12.25 -7.38
C PRO A 24 3.69 12.28 -8.28
N VAL A 25 4.89 12.06 -7.75
CA VAL A 25 6.13 12.14 -8.54
C VAL A 25 6.24 10.94 -9.49
N GLY A 26 6.06 9.72 -8.97
CA GLY A 26 5.94 8.50 -9.78
C GLY A 26 7.20 8.09 -10.55
N TRP A 27 8.39 8.63 -10.21
CA TRP A 27 9.65 8.31 -10.89
C TRP A 27 10.20 6.98 -10.38
N TRP A 28 9.51 5.87 -10.66
CA TRP A 28 9.83 4.54 -10.14
C TRP A 28 11.32 4.12 -10.18
N PRO A 29 12.16 4.48 -11.19
CA PRO A 29 13.57 4.09 -11.19
C PRO A 29 14.37 4.66 -9.99
N THR A 30 13.89 5.76 -9.38
CA THR A 30 14.58 6.38 -8.23
C THR A 30 14.54 5.49 -7.00
N ALA A 31 13.60 4.54 -6.87
CA ALA A 31 13.62 3.56 -5.78
C ALA A 31 14.90 2.71 -5.83
N PHE A 32 15.30 2.22 -7.02
CA PHE A 32 16.54 1.45 -7.16
C PHE A 32 17.76 2.29 -6.79
N ALA A 33 17.80 3.55 -7.26
CA ALA A 33 18.88 4.47 -6.96
C ALA A 33 18.96 4.77 -5.45
N GLY A 34 17.82 5.01 -4.80
CA GLY A 34 17.74 5.26 -3.36
C GLY A 34 18.20 4.06 -2.54
N LEU A 35 17.75 2.85 -2.87
CA LEU A 35 18.14 1.61 -2.18
C LEU A 35 19.63 1.28 -2.41
N ALA A 36 20.16 1.52 -3.62
CA ALA A 36 21.58 1.43 -3.89
C ALA A 36 22.39 2.42 -3.04
N LEU A 37 21.92 3.66 -2.94
CA LEU A 37 22.56 4.71 -2.14
C LEU A 37 22.53 4.40 -0.64
N LEU A 38 21.46 3.78 -0.15
CA LEU A 38 21.37 3.29 1.23
C LEU A 38 22.43 2.21 1.50
N VAL A 39 22.64 1.28 0.56
CA VAL A 39 23.73 0.28 0.65
C VAL A 39 25.10 0.96 0.68
N LEU A 40 25.32 2.01 -0.12
CA LEU A 40 26.56 2.80 -0.05
C LEU A 40 26.74 3.46 1.32
N ALA A 41 25.67 4.02 1.90
CA ALA A 41 25.69 4.62 3.23
C ALA A 41 25.99 3.59 4.34
N LEU A 42 25.55 2.35 4.18
CA LEU A 42 25.79 1.22 5.10
C LEU A 42 27.12 0.49 4.84
N GLY A 43 27.72 0.68 3.66
CA GLY A 43 28.94 0.02 3.20
C GLY A 43 30.22 0.48 3.90
N PRO A 44 31.35 -0.21 3.67
CA PRO A 44 32.64 0.19 4.21
C PRO A 44 33.18 1.45 3.53
N VAL A 45 33.88 2.28 4.30
CA VAL A 45 34.70 3.38 3.75
C VAL A 45 36.13 3.20 4.24
N ARG A 46 37.09 3.14 3.30
CA ARG A 46 38.51 2.84 3.57
C ARG A 46 38.67 1.55 4.40
N GLY A 47 37.91 0.51 4.06
CA GLY A 47 37.93 -0.80 4.75
C GLY A 47 37.25 -0.83 6.14
N ARG A 48 36.71 0.30 6.62
CA ARG A 48 36.01 0.38 7.91
C ARG A 48 34.50 0.30 7.72
N HIS A 49 33.88 -0.71 8.32
CA HIS A 49 32.44 -0.88 8.34
C HIS A 49 31.82 -0.08 9.49
N PRO A 50 30.62 0.50 9.30
CA PRO A 50 29.89 1.11 10.41
C PRO A 50 29.45 0.03 11.42
N GLY A 51 29.28 0.44 12.68
CA GLY A 51 28.71 -0.41 13.73
C GLY A 51 27.19 -0.48 13.65
N THR A 52 26.59 -1.36 14.45
CA THR A 52 25.13 -1.56 14.56
C THR A 52 24.39 -0.27 14.87
N GLY A 53 24.87 0.52 15.85
CA GLY A 53 24.25 1.80 16.21
C GLY A 53 24.32 2.85 15.09
N THR A 54 25.40 2.88 14.31
CA THR A 54 25.47 3.74 13.12
C THR A 54 24.52 3.24 12.02
N GLY A 55 24.42 1.92 11.81
CA GLY A 55 23.42 1.34 10.91
C GLY A 55 22.00 1.76 11.30
N ALA A 56 21.68 1.72 12.59
CA ALA A 56 20.39 2.15 13.12
C ALA A 56 20.11 3.64 12.85
N LEU A 57 21.08 4.51 13.14
CA LEU A 57 20.95 5.94 12.86
C LEU A 57 20.75 6.24 11.36
N LEU A 58 21.44 5.52 10.48
CA LEU A 58 21.29 5.69 9.03
C LEU A 58 19.92 5.23 8.55
N GLY A 59 19.43 4.08 9.05
CA GLY A 59 18.08 3.62 8.81
C GLY A 59 17.02 4.60 9.31
N LEU A 60 17.22 5.18 10.51
CA LEU A 60 16.35 6.21 11.07
C LEU A 60 16.27 7.43 10.16
N VAL A 61 17.41 7.99 9.75
CA VAL A 61 17.43 9.18 8.89
C VAL A 61 16.82 8.90 7.52
N PHE A 62 17.11 7.74 6.93
CA PHE A 62 16.46 7.29 5.70
C PHE A 62 14.93 7.25 5.86
N GLY A 63 14.44 6.56 6.89
CA GLY A 63 13.01 6.38 7.13
C GLY A 63 12.29 7.70 7.42
N VAL A 64 12.83 8.52 8.33
CA VAL A 64 12.23 9.82 8.67
C VAL A 64 12.12 10.71 7.44
N VAL A 65 13.18 10.82 6.61
CA VAL A 65 13.12 11.63 5.38
C VAL A 65 12.10 11.06 4.40
N PHE A 66 12.10 9.75 4.19
CA PHE A 66 11.13 9.09 3.31
C PHE A 66 9.68 9.37 3.72
N PHE A 67 9.33 9.14 5.00
CA PHE A 67 7.96 9.27 5.48
C PHE A 67 7.51 10.72 5.66
N LEU A 68 8.39 11.64 6.07
CA LEU A 68 8.03 13.06 6.12
C LEU A 68 7.62 13.63 4.75
N LEU A 69 8.24 13.13 3.69
CA LEU A 69 7.89 13.50 2.31
C LEU A 69 6.65 12.75 1.82
N LEU A 70 6.48 11.49 2.23
CA LEU A 70 5.41 10.62 1.74
C LEU A 70 4.04 10.95 2.35
N VAL A 71 3.97 11.21 3.67
CA VAL A 71 2.71 11.34 4.42
C VAL A 71 2.47 12.72 5.06
N PRO A 72 2.85 13.86 4.43
CA PRO A 72 2.59 15.17 5.03
C PRO A 72 1.09 15.46 5.19
N TRP A 73 0.25 14.81 4.38
CA TRP A 73 -1.21 14.91 4.41
C TRP A 73 -1.83 14.45 5.73
N VAL A 74 -1.14 13.60 6.50
CA VAL A 74 -1.59 13.17 7.85
C VAL A 74 -1.71 14.37 8.78
N GLY A 75 -0.86 15.39 8.63
CA GLY A 75 -0.87 16.57 9.48
C GLY A 75 -1.81 17.69 9.02
N LEU A 76 -2.50 17.54 7.88
CA LEU A 76 -3.18 18.66 7.20
C LEU A 76 -4.27 19.31 8.06
N TYR A 77 -5.13 18.50 8.71
CA TYR A 77 -6.23 19.00 9.54
C TYR A 77 -6.09 18.70 11.03
N VAL A 78 -5.14 17.85 11.43
CA VAL A 78 -4.89 17.48 12.84
C VAL A 78 -3.57 18.02 13.38
N GLY A 79 -2.80 18.74 12.55
CA GLY A 79 -1.56 19.41 12.94
C GLY A 79 -0.29 18.64 12.54
N ALA A 80 0.77 19.38 12.25
CA ALA A 80 2.01 18.82 11.71
C ALA A 80 2.64 17.73 12.60
N TYR A 81 2.49 17.84 13.92
CA TYR A 81 3.03 16.88 14.88
C TYR A 81 2.56 15.44 14.63
N ALA A 82 1.37 15.24 14.05
CA ALA A 82 0.88 13.91 13.69
C ALA A 82 1.75 13.29 12.58
N ALA A 83 2.05 14.06 11.53
CA ALA A 83 2.95 13.63 10.46
C ALA A 83 4.38 13.39 10.96
N TRP A 84 4.91 14.28 11.83
CA TRP A 84 6.23 14.10 12.45
C TRP A 84 6.29 12.86 13.34
N GLY A 85 5.26 12.65 14.17
CA GLY A 85 5.16 11.51 15.06
C GLY A 85 5.10 10.19 14.29
N LEU A 86 4.25 10.12 13.27
CA LEU A 86 4.16 8.96 12.39
C LEU A 86 5.49 8.71 11.66
N ALA A 87 6.07 9.72 11.03
CA ALA A 87 7.35 9.56 10.33
C ALA A 87 8.50 9.15 11.27
N LEU A 88 8.47 9.57 12.53
CA LEU A 88 9.43 9.12 13.54
C LEU A 88 9.23 7.64 13.90
N VAL A 89 7.99 7.22 14.18
CA VAL A 89 7.67 5.81 14.47
C VAL A 89 8.10 4.93 13.30
N GLU A 90 7.77 5.34 12.08
CA GLU A 90 8.21 4.65 10.88
C GLU A 90 9.73 4.63 10.73
N GLY A 91 10.37 5.76 10.98
CA GLY A 91 11.82 5.86 11.07
C GLY A 91 12.45 4.88 12.05
N LEU A 92 11.81 4.58 13.19
CA LEU A 92 12.31 3.62 14.17
C LEU A 92 12.27 2.17 13.65
N TYR A 93 11.26 1.78 12.86
CA TYR A 93 11.28 0.51 12.14
C TYR A 93 12.46 0.44 11.18
N LEU A 94 12.71 1.51 10.43
CA LEU A 94 13.83 1.58 9.51
C LEU A 94 15.18 1.66 10.23
N ALA A 95 15.22 2.17 11.47
CA ALA A 95 16.40 2.10 12.32
C ALA A 95 16.72 0.64 12.69
N ALA A 96 15.72 -0.14 13.06
CA ALA A 96 15.91 -1.55 13.35
C ALA A 96 16.29 -2.36 12.10
N PHE A 97 15.73 -2.02 10.93
CA PHE A 97 16.23 -2.50 9.63
C PHE A 97 17.71 -2.19 9.45
N GLY A 98 18.11 -0.92 9.62
CA GLY A 98 19.49 -0.46 9.43
C GLY A 98 20.50 -1.14 10.37
N ALA A 99 20.08 -1.43 11.60
CA ALA A 99 20.85 -2.18 12.58
C ALA A 99 21.19 -3.60 12.11
N GLY A 100 20.26 -4.29 11.42
CA GLY A 100 20.52 -5.60 10.81
C GLY A 100 21.24 -5.51 9.48
N ALA A 101 20.82 -4.58 8.62
CA ALA A 101 21.30 -4.41 7.25
C ALA A 101 22.81 -4.17 7.17
N VAL A 102 23.39 -3.47 8.15
CA VAL A 102 24.84 -3.26 8.21
C VAL A 102 25.65 -4.56 8.31
N HIS A 103 25.10 -5.59 8.97
CA HIS A 103 25.75 -6.89 9.08
C HIS A 103 25.65 -7.68 7.78
N LEU A 104 24.49 -7.65 7.13
CA LEU A 104 24.27 -8.25 5.82
C LEU A 104 25.20 -7.62 4.77
N VAL A 105 25.19 -6.29 4.63
CA VAL A 105 26.09 -5.56 3.72
C VAL A 105 27.56 -5.87 4.00
N ARG A 106 27.95 -5.99 5.27
CA ARG A 106 29.31 -6.37 5.66
C ARG A 106 29.70 -7.76 5.13
N VAL A 107 28.81 -8.75 5.23
CA VAL A 107 29.06 -10.10 4.70
C VAL A 107 29.13 -10.07 3.17
N GLY A 108 28.21 -9.37 2.52
CA GLY A 108 28.15 -9.27 1.05
C GLY A 108 29.41 -8.67 0.43
N VAL A 109 29.97 -7.64 1.07
CA VAL A 109 31.24 -7.03 0.61
C VAL A 109 32.45 -7.92 0.96
N GLN A 110 32.40 -8.66 2.08
CA GLN A 110 33.54 -9.48 2.52
C GLN A 110 33.64 -10.82 1.80
N SER A 111 32.54 -11.33 1.25
CA SER A 111 32.46 -12.68 0.70
C SER A 111 31.91 -12.70 -0.71
N GLY A 112 32.81 -12.55 -1.69
CA GLY A 112 32.49 -12.64 -3.13
C GLY A 112 31.55 -13.78 -3.54
N PRO A 113 31.71 -15.04 -3.07
CA PRO A 113 30.80 -16.13 -3.45
C PRO A 113 29.40 -16.04 -2.81
N PHE A 114 29.21 -15.25 -1.75
CA PHE A 114 27.92 -15.10 -1.07
C PHE A 114 27.18 -13.80 -1.44
N ALA A 115 27.65 -13.06 -2.45
CA ALA A 115 27.04 -11.79 -2.85
C ALA A 115 25.55 -11.95 -3.20
N VAL A 116 25.20 -12.96 -4.01
CA VAL A 116 23.80 -13.27 -4.39
C VAL A 116 22.95 -13.58 -3.16
N ALA A 117 23.40 -14.52 -2.32
CA ALA A 117 22.70 -14.92 -1.11
C ALA A 117 22.52 -13.74 -0.13
N THR A 118 23.51 -12.85 -0.05
CA THR A 118 23.43 -11.65 0.79
C THR A 118 22.43 -10.65 0.23
N THR A 119 22.38 -10.43 -1.08
CA THR A 119 21.38 -9.54 -1.70
C THR A 119 19.98 -10.05 -1.45
N ILE A 120 19.73 -11.35 -1.65
CA ILE A 120 18.43 -11.98 -1.37
C ILE A 120 18.10 -11.83 0.11
N GLY A 121 19.05 -12.11 1.00
CA GLY A 121 18.87 -11.96 2.44
C GLY A 121 18.59 -10.52 2.87
N LEU A 122 19.22 -9.53 2.23
CA LEU A 122 18.99 -8.10 2.50
C LEU A 122 17.62 -7.63 1.98
N ALA A 123 17.19 -8.12 0.83
CA ALA A 123 15.85 -7.86 0.31
C ALA A 123 14.76 -8.52 1.17
N ALA A 124 14.96 -9.76 1.61
CA ALA A 124 14.08 -10.45 2.54
C ALA A 124 14.06 -9.77 3.93
N TRP A 125 15.21 -9.21 4.37
CA TRP A 125 15.27 -8.40 5.58
C TRP A 125 14.49 -7.08 5.45
N TRP A 126 14.53 -6.43 4.28
CA TRP A 126 13.66 -5.29 3.99
C TRP A 126 12.18 -5.71 4.04
N SER A 127 11.86 -6.83 3.39
CA SER A 127 10.54 -7.42 3.39
C SER A 127 10.04 -7.56 4.84
N LEU A 128 10.79 -8.23 5.72
CA LEU A 128 10.39 -8.40 7.13
C LEU A 128 9.99 -7.09 7.81
N TRP A 129 10.75 -6.01 7.63
CA TRP A 129 10.44 -4.73 8.28
C TRP A 129 9.22 -4.03 7.69
N GLU A 130 8.94 -4.20 6.41
CA GLU A 130 7.66 -3.79 5.84
C GLU A 130 6.48 -4.63 6.39
N SER A 131 6.66 -5.94 6.64
CA SER A 131 5.64 -6.80 7.27
C SER A 131 5.33 -6.34 8.70
N ILE A 132 6.37 -6.14 9.51
CA ILE A 132 6.22 -5.67 10.90
C ILE A 132 5.52 -4.32 10.93
N ARG A 133 5.99 -3.35 10.15
CA ARG A 133 5.38 -2.03 10.02
C ARG A 133 3.91 -2.09 9.58
N GLY A 134 3.62 -2.93 8.59
CA GLY A 134 2.30 -3.08 8.00
C GLY A 134 1.31 -3.87 8.83
N SER A 135 1.71 -4.45 9.97
CA SER A 135 0.85 -5.28 10.83
C SER A 135 0.86 -4.90 12.31
N TRP A 136 1.90 -4.23 12.80
CA TRP A 136 2.07 -3.93 14.22
C TRP A 136 2.58 -2.51 14.47
N PRO A 137 2.13 -1.84 15.56
CA PRO A 137 0.97 -2.17 16.41
C PRO A 137 -0.36 -1.79 15.75
N TRP A 138 -1.48 -2.22 16.35
CA TRP A 138 -2.85 -1.81 15.97
C TRP A 138 -3.23 -2.05 14.51
N GLY A 139 -2.77 -3.16 13.93
CA GLY A 139 -2.97 -3.45 12.52
C GLY A 139 -1.93 -2.81 11.61
N GLY A 140 -1.07 -1.92 12.10
CA GLY A 140 0.06 -1.37 11.37
C GLY A 140 -0.30 -0.29 10.34
N PHE A 141 0.71 0.14 9.59
CA PHE A 141 0.60 1.19 8.58
C PHE A 141 1.39 0.78 7.33
N PRO A 142 0.78 0.07 6.36
CA PRO A 142 1.48 -0.48 5.18
C PRO A 142 1.88 0.58 4.14
N TRP A 143 1.42 1.83 4.28
CA TRP A 143 1.68 2.93 3.36
C TRP A 143 3.17 3.14 3.09
N GLY A 144 3.59 3.30 1.83
CA GLY A 144 5.03 3.41 1.52
C GLY A 144 5.75 2.07 1.35
N ALA A 145 5.02 0.95 1.25
CA ALA A 145 5.60 -0.29 0.74
C ALA A 145 6.12 -0.07 -0.69
N LEU A 146 7.31 -0.60 -0.99
CA LEU A 146 8.00 -0.30 -2.25
C LEU A 146 7.16 -0.63 -3.50
N ALA A 147 6.31 -1.65 -3.42
CA ALA A 147 5.41 -2.03 -4.50
C ALA A 147 4.49 -0.90 -4.96
N PHE A 148 3.97 -0.09 -4.03
CA PHE A 148 3.04 0.99 -4.37
C PHE A 148 3.72 2.17 -5.05
N GLY A 149 5.05 2.29 -4.95
CA GLY A 149 5.85 3.22 -5.75
C GLY A 149 6.19 2.69 -7.16
N HIS A 150 5.64 1.54 -7.56
CA HIS A 150 5.90 0.88 -8.85
C HIS A 150 4.62 0.58 -9.64
N ALA A 151 3.54 1.29 -9.39
CA ALA A 151 2.31 1.17 -10.17
C ALA A 151 2.49 1.48 -11.67
N ASP A 152 3.51 2.28 -12.04
CA ASP A 152 3.93 2.54 -13.43
C ASP A 152 5.23 1.80 -13.80
N GLY A 153 5.74 0.96 -12.90
CA GLY A 153 7.03 0.33 -13.02
C GLY A 153 6.99 -0.91 -13.91
N VAL A 154 8.06 -1.14 -14.65
CA VAL A 154 8.20 -2.34 -15.51
C VAL A 154 8.14 -3.67 -14.75
N LEU A 155 8.32 -3.62 -13.42
CA LEU A 155 8.26 -4.80 -12.56
C LEU A 155 6.85 -5.12 -12.04
N LEU A 156 5.85 -4.26 -12.30
CA LEU A 156 4.48 -4.42 -11.79
C LEU A 156 3.90 -5.83 -12.00
N PRO A 157 4.07 -6.51 -13.15
CA PRO A 157 3.54 -7.87 -13.35
C PRO A 157 4.01 -8.90 -12.32
N LEU A 158 5.14 -8.67 -11.64
CA LEU A 158 5.61 -9.55 -10.57
C LEU A 158 4.65 -9.61 -9.37
N ALA A 159 3.76 -8.61 -9.20
CA ALA A 159 2.73 -8.63 -8.18
C ALA A 159 1.81 -9.86 -8.31
N ALA A 160 1.52 -10.33 -9.53
CA ALA A 160 0.69 -11.50 -9.76
C ALA A 160 1.34 -12.83 -9.31
N LEU A 161 2.67 -12.86 -9.12
CA LEU A 161 3.38 -14.08 -8.71
C LEU A 161 3.30 -14.36 -7.22
N GLY A 162 3.49 -13.32 -6.40
CA GLY A 162 3.66 -13.47 -4.95
C GLY A 162 3.17 -12.28 -4.13
N GLY A 163 2.41 -11.39 -4.76
CA GLY A 163 1.80 -10.25 -4.12
C GLY A 163 2.65 -8.98 -4.13
N SER A 164 2.07 -7.92 -3.58
CA SER A 164 2.74 -6.63 -3.36
C SER A 164 4.09 -6.81 -2.65
N ARG A 165 4.17 -7.76 -1.70
CA ARG A 165 5.34 -8.07 -0.89
C ARG A 165 6.48 -8.70 -1.68
N PHE A 166 6.14 -9.58 -2.63
CA PHE A 166 7.10 -10.13 -3.57
C PHE A 166 7.63 -9.06 -4.53
N LEU A 167 6.74 -8.23 -5.09
CA LEU A 167 7.12 -7.08 -5.92
C LEU A 167 8.08 -6.13 -5.18
N GLY A 168 7.72 -5.72 -3.95
CA GLY A 168 8.57 -4.87 -3.10
C GLY A 168 9.95 -5.49 -2.83
N THR A 169 9.99 -6.80 -2.59
CA THR A 169 11.24 -7.54 -2.39
C THR A 169 12.09 -7.60 -3.66
N ALA A 170 11.49 -7.79 -4.84
CA ALA A 170 12.21 -7.76 -6.11
C ALA A 170 12.81 -6.38 -6.40
N ILE A 171 12.09 -5.31 -6.04
CA ILE A 171 12.57 -3.93 -6.15
C ILE A 171 13.78 -3.71 -5.23
N ALA A 172 13.65 -4.14 -3.97
CA ALA A 172 14.71 -4.07 -2.98
C ALA A 172 15.94 -4.87 -3.41
N ALA A 173 15.77 -6.11 -3.87
CA ALA A 173 16.86 -6.96 -4.36
C ALA A 173 17.62 -6.29 -5.51
N THR A 174 16.91 -5.67 -6.45
CA THR A 174 17.51 -4.97 -7.60
C THR A 174 18.33 -3.75 -7.17
N GLY A 175 17.76 -2.88 -6.34
CA GLY A 175 18.46 -1.70 -5.82
C GLY A 175 19.65 -2.06 -4.94
N PHE A 176 19.50 -3.06 -4.06
CA PHE A 176 20.59 -3.53 -3.22
C PHE A 176 21.70 -4.23 -4.01
N ALA A 177 21.37 -5.00 -5.05
CA ALA A 177 22.35 -5.56 -5.98
C ALA A 177 23.19 -4.47 -6.62
N ALA A 178 22.55 -3.39 -7.10
CA ALA A 178 23.24 -2.24 -7.69
C ALA A 178 24.18 -1.56 -6.68
N GLY A 179 23.73 -1.33 -5.45
CA GLY A 179 24.57 -0.76 -4.39
C GLY A 179 25.78 -1.63 -4.05
N LEU A 180 25.58 -2.95 -3.91
CA LEU A 180 26.66 -3.90 -3.64
C LEU A 180 27.65 -4.00 -4.82
N MET A 181 27.15 -3.96 -6.06
CA MET A 181 27.99 -3.89 -7.27
C MET A 181 28.87 -2.63 -7.25
N ILE A 182 28.29 -1.46 -6.96
CA ILE A 182 29.07 -0.21 -6.86
C ILE A 182 30.14 -0.33 -5.77
N LEU A 183 29.81 -0.85 -4.59
CA LEU A 183 30.81 -1.07 -3.53
C LEU A 183 31.94 -2.01 -3.98
N ALA A 184 31.60 -3.08 -4.71
CA ALA A 184 32.59 -4.02 -5.23
C ALA A 184 33.52 -3.34 -6.26
N LEU A 185 32.98 -2.55 -7.20
CA LEU A 185 33.76 -1.83 -8.20
C LEU A 185 34.66 -0.75 -7.61
N LEU A 186 34.28 -0.16 -6.46
CA LEU A 186 35.10 0.80 -5.74
C LEU A 186 36.23 0.15 -4.94
N ASP A 187 36.15 -1.16 -4.63
CA ASP A 187 37.19 -1.90 -3.90
C ASP A 187 38.29 -2.41 -4.85
N ARG A 188 39.32 -1.58 -5.05
CA ARG A 188 40.47 -1.90 -5.92
C ARG A 188 41.33 -3.07 -5.43
N ALA A 189 41.15 -3.53 -4.19
CA ALA A 189 41.97 -4.58 -3.60
C ALA A 189 41.47 -6.00 -3.90
N ARG A 190 40.28 -6.15 -4.51
CA ARG A 190 39.66 -7.45 -4.74
C ARG A 190 39.21 -7.58 -6.20
N PRO A 191 39.60 -8.64 -6.93
CA PRO A 191 39.04 -8.89 -8.25
C PRO A 191 37.54 -9.17 -8.11
N VAL A 192 36.72 -8.35 -8.77
CA VAL A 192 35.26 -8.46 -8.74
C VAL A 192 34.83 -9.53 -9.75
N SER A 193 34.15 -10.58 -9.28
CA SER A 193 33.37 -11.42 -10.19
C SER A 193 32.08 -10.69 -10.54
N VAL A 194 31.99 -10.16 -11.76
CA VAL A 194 30.82 -9.41 -12.27
C VAL A 194 29.59 -10.32 -12.45
N ALA A 195 29.78 -11.64 -12.48
CA ALA A 195 28.70 -12.60 -12.69
C ALA A 195 27.70 -12.66 -11.52
N ALA A 196 28.17 -12.53 -10.27
CA ALA A 196 27.30 -12.65 -9.10
C ALA A 196 26.29 -11.48 -8.98
N PRO A 197 26.65 -10.21 -9.17
CA PRO A 197 25.69 -9.12 -9.05
C PRO A 197 24.78 -8.96 -10.29
N LEU A 198 25.15 -9.50 -11.45
CA LEU A 198 24.27 -9.58 -12.63
C LEU A 198 23.21 -10.69 -12.54
N ALA A 199 23.43 -11.69 -11.68
CA ALA A 199 22.47 -12.79 -11.50
C ALA A 199 21.12 -12.32 -10.95
N ILE A 200 21.09 -11.27 -10.11
CA ILE A 200 19.85 -10.74 -9.53
C ILE A 200 18.99 -10.02 -10.58
N PRO A 201 19.49 -9.01 -11.33
CA PRO A 201 18.74 -8.46 -12.45
C PRO A 201 18.35 -9.52 -13.48
N GLY A 202 19.23 -10.48 -13.79
CA GLY A 202 18.91 -11.59 -14.71
C GLY A 202 17.75 -12.45 -14.21
N ALA A 203 17.74 -12.81 -12.92
CA ALA A 203 16.64 -13.57 -12.32
C ALA A 203 15.34 -12.76 -12.26
N VAL A 204 15.41 -11.46 -11.93
CA VAL A 204 14.25 -10.56 -11.96
C VAL A 204 13.68 -10.45 -13.37
N LEU A 205 14.52 -10.31 -14.40
CA LEU A 205 14.09 -10.30 -15.79
C LEU A 205 13.50 -11.64 -16.23
N ALA A 206 14.05 -12.77 -15.79
CA ALA A 206 13.48 -14.09 -16.06
C ALA A 206 12.11 -14.26 -15.39
N LEU A 207 11.97 -13.85 -14.13
CA LEU A 207 10.69 -13.85 -13.42
C LEU A 207 9.69 -12.91 -14.07
N LEU A 208 10.13 -11.75 -14.56
CA LEU A 208 9.28 -10.81 -15.30
C LEU A 208 8.79 -11.45 -16.60
N ALA A 209 9.67 -12.13 -17.34
CA ALA A 209 9.27 -12.87 -18.54
C ALA A 209 8.23 -13.95 -18.22
N ILE A 210 8.38 -14.68 -17.10
CA ILE A 210 7.40 -15.67 -16.62
C ILE A 210 6.08 -15.00 -16.24
N ALA A 211 6.14 -13.90 -15.47
CA ALA A 211 4.97 -13.12 -15.06
C ALA A 211 4.25 -12.45 -16.23
N SER A 212 4.91 -12.29 -17.37
CA SER A 212 4.31 -11.74 -18.59
C SER A 212 3.69 -12.81 -19.49
N THR A 213 3.68 -14.08 -19.07
CA THR A 213 3.09 -15.17 -19.84
C THR A 213 1.65 -15.44 -19.42
N ASP A 214 0.82 -15.84 -20.38
CA ASP A 214 -0.57 -16.25 -20.15
C ASP A 214 -0.70 -17.44 -19.18
N LEU A 215 0.39 -18.17 -18.89
CA LEU A 215 0.41 -19.29 -17.95
C LEU A 215 0.30 -18.85 -16.49
N VAL A 216 0.74 -17.63 -16.16
CA VAL A 216 0.82 -17.16 -14.76
C VAL A 216 -0.03 -15.93 -14.53
N THR A 217 -0.22 -15.12 -15.57
CA THR A 217 -1.19 -14.04 -15.61
C THR A 217 -2.21 -14.35 -16.71
N PRO A 218 -3.09 -15.34 -16.49
CA PRO A 218 -4.10 -15.65 -17.50
C PRO A 218 -4.93 -14.40 -17.76
N ASN A 219 -4.94 -13.96 -19.02
CA ASN A 219 -5.92 -13.03 -19.55
C ASN A 219 -5.95 -11.62 -18.90
N LEU A 220 -4.80 -11.00 -18.59
CA LEU A 220 -4.73 -9.58 -18.15
C LEU A 220 -5.37 -8.57 -19.13
N GLY A 221 -5.78 -9.00 -20.33
CA GLY A 221 -6.43 -8.16 -21.33
C GLY A 221 -7.46 -8.83 -22.24
N ARG A 222 -8.01 -10.01 -21.89
CA ARG A 222 -9.14 -10.60 -22.64
C ARG A 222 -10.46 -10.31 -21.95
N ALA A 223 -11.41 -9.75 -22.71
CA ALA A 223 -12.78 -9.58 -22.24
C ALA A 223 -13.39 -10.97 -21.97
N GLY A 224 -13.82 -11.22 -20.74
CA GLY A 224 -14.66 -12.37 -20.47
C GLY A 224 -16.00 -12.23 -21.19
N THR A 225 -16.71 -13.35 -21.31
CA THR A 225 -17.96 -13.42 -22.08
C THR A 225 -19.13 -12.70 -21.40
N GLN A 226 -19.03 -12.49 -20.10
CA GLN A 226 -20.00 -11.74 -19.31
C GLN A 226 -19.41 -10.36 -18.96
N GLN A 227 -20.23 -9.32 -19.02
CA GLN A 227 -19.85 -7.98 -18.63
C GLN A 227 -20.72 -7.51 -17.47
N LEU A 228 -20.14 -6.69 -16.60
CA LEU A 228 -20.86 -5.93 -15.57
C LEU A 228 -20.76 -4.45 -15.93
N ARG A 229 -21.89 -3.80 -16.22
CA ARG A 229 -21.92 -2.36 -16.41
C ARG A 229 -22.04 -1.66 -15.07
N VAL A 230 -21.06 -0.82 -14.75
CA VAL A 230 -21.03 -0.10 -13.48
C VAL A 230 -20.98 1.40 -13.70
N ALA A 231 -21.78 2.12 -12.92
CA ALA A 231 -21.68 3.56 -12.79
C ALA A 231 -20.95 3.92 -11.49
N VAL A 232 -19.87 4.69 -11.57
CA VAL A 232 -19.17 5.24 -10.41
C VAL A 232 -19.59 6.70 -10.24
N ILE A 233 -20.19 7.02 -9.10
CA ILE A 233 -20.72 8.35 -8.81
C ILE A 233 -19.77 9.11 -7.88
N GLN A 234 -19.32 10.28 -8.31
CA GLN A 234 -18.57 11.22 -7.51
C GLN A 234 -19.46 12.43 -7.24
N GLY A 235 -20.02 12.53 -6.04
CA GLY A 235 -20.92 13.62 -5.66
C GLY A 235 -20.22 14.93 -5.28
N ASN A 236 -18.95 14.86 -4.84
CA ASN A 236 -18.25 15.97 -4.18
C ASN A 236 -18.83 16.32 -2.80
N VAL A 237 -18.11 17.15 -2.05
CA VAL A 237 -18.50 17.67 -0.73
C VAL A 237 -18.72 19.20 -0.79
N PRO A 238 -19.60 19.76 0.05
CA PRO A 238 -19.79 21.21 0.13
C PRO A 238 -18.57 21.94 0.73
N ARG A 239 -17.77 21.25 1.56
CA ARG A 239 -16.56 21.76 2.25
C ARG A 239 -15.54 20.65 2.46
N LEU A 240 -14.27 21.02 2.55
CA LEU A 240 -13.16 20.11 2.89
C LEU A 240 -12.87 20.11 4.40
N GLY A 241 -12.14 19.09 4.86
CA GLY A 241 -11.70 18.96 6.26
C GLY A 241 -12.51 17.95 7.05
N LEU A 242 -12.26 17.87 8.37
CA LEU A 242 -12.91 16.91 9.27
C LEU A 242 -14.43 17.14 9.39
N ASP A 243 -14.87 18.37 9.15
CA ASP A 243 -16.28 18.78 9.20
C ASP A 243 -16.95 18.76 7.81
N PHE A 244 -16.44 18.00 6.85
CA PHE A 244 -16.98 17.94 5.48
C PHE A 244 -18.48 17.57 5.43
N ASN A 245 -18.94 16.81 6.42
CA ASN A 245 -20.31 16.35 6.61
C ASN A 245 -21.12 17.20 7.62
N SER A 246 -20.59 18.31 8.11
CA SER A 246 -21.29 19.17 9.09
C SER A 246 -22.60 19.75 8.57
N GLN A 247 -22.77 19.85 7.25
CA GLN A 247 -24.04 20.18 6.62
C GLN A 247 -24.83 18.90 6.36
N ARG A 248 -25.63 18.52 7.35
CA ARG A 248 -26.47 17.31 7.30
C ARG A 248 -27.23 17.20 5.96
N THR A 249 -27.18 16.02 5.36
CA THR A 249 -27.72 15.60 4.05
C THR A 249 -27.08 16.21 2.80
N ALA A 250 -26.11 17.12 2.91
CA ALA A 250 -25.56 17.76 1.71
C ALA A 250 -24.76 16.78 0.83
N VAL A 251 -23.99 15.88 1.46
CA VAL A 251 -23.23 14.86 0.74
C VAL A 251 -24.18 13.85 0.11
N LEU A 252 -25.20 13.39 0.85
CA LEU A 252 -26.24 12.51 0.31
C LEU A 252 -26.92 13.11 -0.93
N ARG A 253 -27.36 14.37 -0.84
CA ARG A 253 -28.04 15.07 -1.95
C ARG A 253 -27.16 15.18 -3.19
N ASN A 254 -25.88 15.46 -3.04
CA ASN A 254 -24.97 15.53 -4.17
C ASN A 254 -24.89 14.21 -4.96
N HIS A 255 -24.86 13.07 -4.25
CA HIS A 255 -24.84 11.75 -4.89
C HIS A 255 -26.19 11.38 -5.50
N LEU A 256 -27.30 11.75 -4.86
CA LEU A 256 -28.65 11.64 -5.42
C LEU A 256 -28.77 12.44 -6.72
N ASP A 257 -28.36 13.70 -6.74
CA ASP A 257 -28.43 14.58 -7.92
C ASP A 257 -27.58 14.04 -9.09
N ALA A 258 -26.40 13.52 -8.81
CA ALA A 258 -25.57 12.86 -9.83
C ALA A 258 -26.24 11.57 -10.36
N THR A 259 -26.87 10.79 -9.49
CA THR A 259 -27.59 9.56 -9.88
C THR A 259 -28.85 9.86 -10.70
N TYR A 260 -29.63 10.88 -10.33
CA TYR A 260 -30.79 11.30 -11.12
C TYR A 260 -30.39 11.88 -12.49
N ARG A 261 -29.27 12.59 -12.57
CA ARG A 261 -28.71 13.02 -13.87
C ARG A 261 -28.36 11.83 -14.75
N LEU A 262 -27.73 10.79 -14.19
CA LEU A 262 -27.47 9.55 -14.91
C LEU A 262 -28.77 8.87 -15.36
N ALA A 263 -29.76 8.73 -14.46
CA ALA A 263 -31.06 8.17 -14.79
C ALA A 263 -31.74 8.91 -15.96
N GLY A 264 -31.69 10.24 -15.97
CA GLY A 264 -32.20 11.06 -17.08
C GLY A 264 -31.52 10.76 -18.42
N ARG A 265 -30.20 10.57 -18.44
CA ARG A 265 -29.44 10.19 -19.65
C ARG A 265 -29.77 8.77 -20.12
N VAL A 266 -29.98 7.84 -19.21
CA VAL A 266 -30.44 6.48 -19.53
C VAL A 266 -31.83 6.50 -20.17
N VAL A 267 -32.78 7.25 -19.59
CA VAL A 267 -34.13 7.41 -20.15
C VAL A 267 -34.12 8.09 -21.51
N ALA A 268 -33.23 9.06 -21.72
CA ALA A 268 -33.04 9.73 -23.00
C ALA A 268 -32.33 8.86 -24.06
N GLY A 269 -31.82 7.68 -23.68
CA GLY A 269 -31.05 6.80 -24.57
C GLY A 269 -29.64 7.29 -24.88
N GLU A 270 -29.11 8.24 -24.10
CA GLU A 270 -27.74 8.75 -24.21
C GLU A 270 -26.73 7.77 -23.61
N ASP A 271 -27.11 7.14 -22.50
CA ASP A 271 -26.33 6.12 -21.79
C ASP A 271 -27.12 4.80 -21.71
N LEU A 272 -26.42 3.68 -21.56
CA LEU A 272 -27.05 2.41 -21.26
C LEU A 272 -27.28 2.26 -19.75
N GLN A 273 -28.38 1.59 -19.37
CA GLN A 273 -28.69 1.29 -17.98
C GLN A 273 -27.56 0.47 -17.34
N PRO A 274 -27.03 0.90 -16.17
CA PRO A 274 -26.02 0.13 -15.43
C PRO A 274 -26.62 -1.07 -14.72
N ASP A 275 -25.80 -2.08 -14.43
CA ASP A 275 -26.17 -3.23 -13.59
C ASP A 275 -25.94 -2.92 -12.10
N LEU A 276 -25.06 -1.97 -11.79
CA LEU A 276 -24.71 -1.54 -10.44
C LEU A 276 -24.30 -0.07 -10.43
N VAL A 277 -24.73 0.68 -9.42
CA VAL A 277 -24.26 2.04 -9.14
C VAL A 277 -23.40 2.02 -7.88
N LEU A 278 -22.20 2.57 -7.95
CA LEU A 278 -21.27 2.69 -6.83
C LEU A 278 -21.20 4.12 -6.35
N TRP A 279 -21.50 4.29 -5.07
CA TRP A 279 -21.28 5.50 -4.30
C TRP A 279 -20.08 5.31 -3.36
N PRO A 280 -19.36 6.40 -3.06
CA PRO A 280 -18.14 6.38 -2.26
C PRO A 280 -18.40 6.14 -0.76
N GLU A 281 -17.31 6.06 0.00
CA GLU A 281 -17.34 5.98 1.46
C GLU A 281 -18.02 7.24 2.04
N ASN A 282 -18.88 7.04 3.04
CA ASN A 282 -19.67 8.11 3.67
C ASN A 282 -20.42 8.99 2.65
N ALA A 283 -20.92 8.40 1.55
CA ALA A 283 -21.77 9.07 0.58
C ALA A 283 -23.10 9.53 1.20
N SER A 284 -23.58 8.82 2.23
CA SER A 284 -24.60 9.32 3.14
C SER A 284 -23.96 9.84 4.42
N ASP A 285 -24.19 11.12 4.71
CA ASP A 285 -23.78 11.77 5.95
C ASP A 285 -24.82 11.63 7.09
N VAL A 286 -25.87 10.83 6.86
CA VAL A 286 -26.85 10.40 7.87
C VAL A 286 -26.95 8.87 7.88
N PRO A 287 -27.19 8.23 9.05
CA PRO A 287 -27.38 6.78 9.11
C PRO A 287 -28.63 6.37 8.32
N VAL A 288 -28.42 5.69 7.18
CA VAL A 288 -29.51 5.39 6.24
C VAL A 288 -30.55 4.46 6.85
N LEU A 289 -30.13 3.45 7.60
CA LEU A 289 -31.02 2.46 8.21
C LEU A 289 -31.93 3.08 9.29
N ASP A 290 -31.49 4.16 9.94
CA ASP A 290 -32.24 4.86 10.99
C ASP A 290 -32.97 6.11 10.47
N THR A 291 -32.71 6.53 9.23
CA THR A 291 -33.24 7.78 8.66
C THR A 291 -34.18 7.48 7.51
N ARG A 292 -35.48 7.38 7.83
CA ARG A 292 -36.55 7.06 6.86
C ARG A 292 -36.50 7.89 5.58
N GLU A 293 -36.29 9.21 5.69
CA GLU A 293 -36.22 10.10 4.52
C GLU A 293 -35.04 9.74 3.59
N ALA A 294 -33.88 9.41 4.16
CA ALA A 294 -32.71 9.00 3.38
C ALA A 294 -32.97 7.66 2.67
N ALA A 295 -33.57 6.69 3.38
CA ALA A 295 -33.97 5.41 2.80
C ALA A 295 -34.95 5.60 1.63
N GLU A 296 -35.98 6.42 1.79
CA GLU A 296 -36.97 6.72 0.73
C GLU A 296 -36.31 7.38 -0.50
N GLN A 297 -35.38 8.33 -0.29
CA GLN A 297 -34.65 8.98 -1.38
C GLN A 297 -33.72 8.03 -2.13
N ILE A 298 -33.00 7.16 -1.41
CA ILE A 298 -32.10 6.16 -2.01
C ILE A 298 -32.91 5.12 -2.79
N THR A 299 -34.03 4.65 -2.24
CA THR A 299 -34.97 3.77 -2.95
C THR A 299 -35.43 4.41 -4.26
N ALA A 300 -35.91 5.65 -4.22
CA ALA A 300 -36.38 6.35 -5.41
C ALA A 300 -35.25 6.56 -6.44
N ALA A 301 -34.00 6.79 -6.00
CA ALA A 301 -32.86 6.92 -6.90
C ALA A 301 -32.49 5.57 -7.56
N SER A 302 -32.52 4.47 -6.80
CA SER A 302 -32.28 3.12 -7.32
C SER A 302 -33.35 2.71 -8.34
N GLU A 303 -34.62 3.00 -8.05
CA GLU A 303 -35.73 2.79 -8.99
C GLU A 303 -35.58 3.64 -10.26
N ALA A 304 -35.21 4.91 -10.11
CA ALA A 304 -35.08 5.84 -11.25
C ALA A 304 -33.95 5.44 -12.22
N VAL A 305 -32.80 4.99 -11.69
CA VAL A 305 -31.69 4.51 -12.52
C VAL A 305 -31.89 3.07 -12.98
N GLY A 306 -32.81 2.33 -12.36
CA GLY A 306 -33.13 0.94 -12.67
C GLY A 306 -32.07 -0.06 -12.19
N ALA A 307 -31.27 0.29 -11.19
CA ALA A 307 -30.16 -0.54 -10.72
C ALA A 307 -29.95 -0.41 -9.21
N PRO A 308 -29.44 -1.45 -8.53
CA PRO A 308 -29.07 -1.35 -7.13
C PRO A 308 -27.91 -0.38 -6.92
N ILE A 309 -27.88 0.25 -5.75
CA ILE A 309 -26.86 1.22 -5.34
C ILE A 309 -26.04 0.61 -4.19
N SER A 310 -24.73 0.48 -4.38
CA SER A 310 -23.78 0.22 -3.30
C SER A 310 -23.28 1.54 -2.74
N LEU A 311 -23.60 1.86 -1.48
CA LEU A 311 -23.30 3.16 -0.88
C LEU A 311 -22.65 3.10 0.50
N GLY A 312 -21.70 4.00 0.74
CA GLY A 312 -21.08 4.19 2.05
C GLY A 312 -21.98 4.96 3.01
N THR A 313 -22.20 4.43 4.21
CA THR A 313 -22.95 5.04 5.31
C THR A 313 -22.27 4.73 6.64
N ILE A 314 -22.64 5.49 7.67
CA ILE A 314 -22.29 5.19 9.06
C ILE A 314 -23.47 4.45 9.70
N ASP A 315 -23.25 3.24 10.20
CA ASP A 315 -24.26 2.42 10.89
C ASP A 315 -24.03 2.50 12.41
N ARG A 316 -25.01 3.01 13.18
CA ARG A 316 -24.84 3.23 14.62
C ARG A 316 -25.10 1.95 15.40
N ILE A 317 -24.26 1.66 16.39
CA ILE A 317 -24.44 0.50 17.27
C ILE A 317 -25.15 0.96 18.54
N ALA A 318 -26.43 0.60 18.64
CA ALA A 318 -27.30 0.97 19.76
C ALA A 318 -27.30 2.49 20.01
N ASP A 319 -27.65 2.92 21.22
CA ASP A 319 -27.64 4.34 21.62
C ASP A 319 -26.24 4.87 21.95
N GLY A 320 -25.18 4.07 21.73
CA GLY A 320 -23.80 4.40 22.06
C GLY A 320 -23.11 5.32 21.05
N PRO A 321 -21.83 5.68 21.31
CA PRO A 321 -20.99 6.42 20.36
C PRO A 321 -20.42 5.52 19.25
N GLU A 322 -20.50 4.20 19.42
CA GLU A 322 -19.91 3.21 18.52
C GLU A 322 -20.70 3.12 17.20
N SER A 323 -19.97 2.88 16.12
CA SER A 323 -20.56 2.74 14.78
C SER A 323 -19.70 1.83 13.90
N PHE A 324 -20.29 1.36 12.80
CA PHE A 324 -19.57 0.76 11.68
C PHE A 324 -19.47 1.76 10.53
N ASN A 325 -18.35 1.71 9.82
CA ASN A 325 -18.21 2.31 8.50
C ASN A 325 -18.63 1.24 7.48
N THR A 326 -19.79 1.42 6.88
CA THR A 326 -20.52 0.35 6.19
C THR A 326 -20.71 0.71 4.72
N GLN A 327 -20.35 -0.21 3.83
CA GLN A 327 -20.80 -0.22 2.45
C GLN A 327 -22.06 -1.09 2.36
N LEU A 328 -23.20 -0.46 2.05
CA LEU A 328 -24.51 -1.09 2.01
C LEU A 328 -24.98 -1.23 0.56
N LEU A 329 -25.42 -2.43 0.19
CA LEU A 329 -26.07 -2.67 -1.10
C LEU A 329 -27.57 -2.48 -0.95
N TRP A 330 -28.12 -1.54 -1.72
CA TRP A 330 -29.52 -1.14 -1.67
C TRP A 330 -30.21 -1.41 -3.00
N ASP A 331 -31.24 -2.23 -2.98
CA ASP A 331 -32.13 -2.50 -4.10
C ASP A 331 -33.40 -1.67 -3.98
N GLY A 332 -33.82 -0.99 -5.06
CA GLY A 332 -35.01 -0.14 -5.06
C GLY A 332 -36.29 -0.90 -4.70
N THR A 333 -36.39 -2.20 -5.02
CA THR A 333 -37.60 -2.99 -4.71
C THR A 333 -37.57 -3.55 -3.29
N SER A 334 -36.40 -3.97 -2.82
CA SER A 334 -36.24 -4.80 -1.62
C SER A 334 -35.61 -4.04 -0.44
N GLY A 335 -35.10 -2.83 -0.66
CA GLY A 335 -34.33 -2.07 0.32
C GLY A 335 -32.89 -2.60 0.48
N PRO A 336 -32.32 -2.58 1.70
CA PRO A 336 -30.97 -3.10 1.92
C PRO A 336 -30.94 -4.63 1.77
N VAL A 337 -30.07 -5.14 0.89
CA VAL A 337 -30.01 -6.57 0.54
C VAL A 337 -28.68 -7.24 0.89
N ASP A 338 -27.59 -6.48 1.02
CA ASP A 338 -26.28 -6.99 1.44
C ASP A 338 -25.46 -5.86 2.08
N ARG A 339 -24.45 -6.19 2.89
CA ARG A 339 -23.61 -5.19 3.56
C ARG A 339 -22.19 -5.67 3.85
N HIS A 340 -21.25 -4.73 3.82
CA HIS A 340 -19.88 -4.91 4.27
C HIS A 340 -19.50 -3.83 5.29
N ASP A 341 -19.14 -4.25 6.49
CA ASP A 341 -18.58 -3.37 7.52
C ASP A 341 -17.04 -3.40 7.43
N LYS A 342 -16.44 -2.20 7.35
CA LYS A 342 -15.00 -1.99 7.23
C LYS A 342 -14.24 -2.75 8.33
N LYS A 343 -13.21 -3.50 7.95
CA LYS A 343 -12.46 -4.39 8.84
C LYS A 343 -11.14 -3.79 9.31
N TYR A 344 -10.41 -3.11 8.42
CA TYR A 344 -9.18 -2.42 8.79
C TYR A 344 -9.46 -0.96 9.10
N ILE A 345 -9.72 -0.70 10.37
CA ILE A 345 -10.04 0.62 10.90
C ILE A 345 -8.77 1.46 11.08
N GLN A 346 -8.80 2.69 10.57
CA GLN A 346 -7.66 3.60 10.64
C GLN A 346 -7.42 4.09 12.09
N PRO A 347 -6.26 3.80 12.70
CA PRO A 347 -5.91 4.34 14.00
C PRO A 347 -5.77 5.87 13.97
N PHE A 348 -6.10 6.52 15.07
CA PHE A 348 -6.09 7.99 15.29
C PHE A 348 -7.10 8.80 14.47
N GLY A 349 -7.71 8.22 13.43
CA GLY A 349 -8.80 8.84 12.66
C GLY A 349 -10.16 8.23 13.00
N GLU A 350 -10.33 6.94 12.70
CA GLU A 350 -11.60 6.22 12.88
C GLU A 350 -11.74 5.57 14.25
N TRP A 351 -10.61 5.27 14.89
CA TRP A 351 -10.54 4.73 16.25
C TRP A 351 -9.27 5.24 16.95
N LEU A 352 -9.33 5.48 18.26
CA LEU A 352 -8.19 6.01 19.03
C LEU A 352 -7.59 4.96 19.98
N PRO A 353 -6.39 4.42 19.70
CA PRO A 353 -5.68 3.56 20.66
C PRO A 353 -5.36 4.34 21.92
N TRP A 354 -5.51 3.71 23.10
CA TRP A 354 -5.25 4.35 24.40
C TRP A 354 -5.89 5.74 24.54
N ARG A 355 -7.14 5.87 24.10
CA ARG A 355 -7.95 7.11 24.06
C ARG A 355 -7.66 8.09 25.21
N GLY A 356 -7.81 7.67 26.46
CA GLY A 356 -7.62 8.54 27.62
C GLY A 356 -6.21 9.15 27.76
N LEU A 357 -5.16 8.47 27.27
CA LEU A 357 -3.80 9.03 27.24
C LEU A 357 -3.68 10.09 26.15
N PHE A 358 -4.15 9.81 24.93
CA PHE A 358 -3.99 10.73 23.81
C PHE A 358 -4.89 11.95 23.91
N GLU A 359 -6.11 11.82 24.42
CA GLU A 359 -6.99 12.96 24.74
C GLU A 359 -6.36 13.87 25.80
N ALA A 360 -5.68 13.31 26.80
CA ALA A 360 -4.97 14.10 27.81
C ALA A 360 -3.74 14.85 27.26
N LEU A 361 -3.09 14.32 26.22
CA LEU A 361 -1.88 14.91 25.63
C LEU A 361 -2.18 15.86 24.46
N PHE A 362 -3.22 15.57 23.69
CA PHE A 362 -3.55 16.26 22.45
C PHE A 362 -5.07 16.51 22.39
N PRO A 363 -5.55 17.74 22.60
CA PRO A 363 -6.98 18.04 22.56
C PRO A 363 -7.69 17.64 21.26
N VAL A 364 -6.99 17.69 20.11
CA VAL A 364 -7.56 17.23 18.83
C VAL A 364 -7.92 15.74 18.82
N ALA A 365 -7.34 14.93 19.71
CA ALA A 365 -7.59 13.49 19.74
C ALA A 365 -9.05 13.16 20.10
N GLU A 366 -9.79 14.09 20.73
CA GLU A 366 -11.23 13.97 20.97
C GLU A 366 -12.03 13.85 19.66
N SER A 367 -11.52 14.34 18.53
CA SER A 367 -12.18 14.24 17.22
C SER A 367 -12.03 12.86 16.57
N ALA A 368 -11.25 11.95 17.15
CA ALA A 368 -11.08 10.59 16.62
C ALA A 368 -12.36 9.77 16.84
N GLY A 369 -12.77 9.03 15.81
CA GLY A 369 -14.01 8.26 15.79
C GLY A 369 -14.05 7.09 16.78
N HIS A 370 -15.23 6.47 16.86
CA HIS A 370 -15.52 5.28 17.66
C HIS A 370 -15.90 4.09 16.78
N PHE A 371 -15.29 3.98 15.60
CA PHE A 371 -15.60 2.89 14.69
C PHE A 371 -15.12 1.55 15.24
N LEU A 372 -15.97 0.54 15.09
CA LEU A 372 -15.62 -0.85 15.34
C LEU A 372 -15.24 -1.54 14.03
N ALA A 373 -14.37 -2.55 14.12
CA ALA A 373 -14.00 -3.38 12.99
C ALA A 373 -15.12 -4.40 12.69
N GLY A 374 -15.50 -4.50 11.42
CA GLY A 374 -16.34 -5.59 10.94
C GLY A 374 -15.61 -6.94 10.90
N ASP A 375 -16.38 -8.02 10.82
CA ASP A 375 -15.87 -9.41 10.79
C ASP A 375 -16.16 -10.17 9.48
N GLY A 376 -16.91 -9.55 8.56
CA GLY A 376 -17.35 -10.14 7.30
C GLY A 376 -16.25 -10.51 6.29
N SER A 377 -16.69 -11.08 5.16
CA SER A 377 -15.85 -11.61 4.07
C SER A 377 -15.22 -10.54 3.17
N GLY A 378 -15.62 -9.27 3.28
CA GLY A 378 -15.17 -8.21 2.38
C GLY A 378 -15.88 -8.21 1.03
N THR A 379 -17.06 -8.83 0.92
CA THR A 379 -17.78 -9.00 -0.36
C THR A 379 -19.17 -8.41 -0.32
N LEU A 380 -19.67 -7.98 -1.46
CA LEU A 380 -21.08 -7.70 -1.74
C LEU A 380 -21.52 -8.47 -2.99
N GLU A 381 -22.71 -9.06 -2.98
CA GLU A 381 -23.26 -9.80 -4.13
C GLU A 381 -24.43 -9.05 -4.79
N THR A 382 -24.33 -8.82 -6.09
CA THR A 382 -25.39 -8.21 -6.91
C THR A 382 -25.60 -9.04 -8.17
N SER A 383 -26.83 -9.49 -8.42
CA SER A 383 -27.20 -10.16 -9.68
C SER A 383 -26.31 -11.35 -10.04
N GLY A 384 -25.85 -12.11 -9.04
CA GLY A 384 -24.94 -13.26 -9.21
C GLY A 384 -23.47 -12.89 -9.45
N VAL A 385 -23.11 -11.61 -9.30
CA VAL A 385 -21.73 -11.11 -9.38
C VAL A 385 -21.27 -10.73 -7.99
N VAL A 386 -20.18 -11.36 -7.55
CA VAL A 386 -19.52 -11.05 -6.28
C VAL A 386 -18.50 -9.94 -6.51
N THR A 387 -18.64 -8.87 -5.76
CA THR A 387 -17.71 -7.73 -5.72
C THR A 387 -16.96 -7.73 -4.41
N GLY A 388 -15.66 -7.46 -4.43
CA GLY A 388 -14.86 -7.21 -3.24
C GLY A 388 -14.95 -5.75 -2.85
N VAL A 389 -14.90 -5.45 -1.55
CA VAL A 389 -14.90 -4.10 -1.01
C VAL A 389 -13.66 -3.90 -0.17
N ALA A 390 -12.84 -2.91 -0.52
CA ALA A 390 -11.69 -2.47 0.27
C ALA A 390 -11.82 -0.97 0.50
N THR A 391 -12.52 -0.60 1.58
CA THR A 391 -12.88 0.78 1.87
C THR A 391 -11.66 1.61 2.25
N CYS A 392 -11.37 2.62 1.44
CA CYS A 392 -10.40 3.68 1.74
C CYS A 392 -9.00 3.19 2.14
N PHE A 393 -8.71 3.12 3.44
CA PHE A 393 -7.44 2.65 4.01
C PHE A 393 -7.17 1.16 3.74
N GLU A 394 -8.24 0.37 3.57
CA GLU A 394 -8.17 -1.09 3.43
C GLU A 394 -7.42 -1.55 2.19
N VAL A 395 -7.44 -0.79 1.09
CA VAL A 395 -6.74 -1.16 -0.17
C VAL A 395 -5.22 -1.33 0.02
N ALA A 396 -4.67 -0.72 1.07
CA ALA A 396 -3.26 -0.85 1.41
C ALA A 396 -2.92 -2.20 2.08
N PHE A 397 -3.91 -2.97 2.55
CA PHE A 397 -3.74 -4.24 3.25
C PHE A 397 -3.92 -5.44 2.31
N ASP A 398 -2.95 -6.34 2.31
CA ASP A 398 -2.95 -7.50 1.42
C ASP A 398 -4.19 -8.40 1.64
N SER A 399 -4.55 -8.66 2.90
CA SER A 399 -5.70 -9.51 3.23
C SER A 399 -7.07 -8.87 2.95
N ALA A 400 -7.18 -7.53 2.98
CA ALA A 400 -8.43 -6.85 2.65
C ALA A 400 -8.85 -7.08 1.18
N VAL A 401 -7.89 -7.33 0.30
CA VAL A 401 -8.14 -7.60 -1.12
C VAL A 401 -8.07 -9.09 -1.42
N ARG A 402 -7.08 -9.80 -0.88
CA ARG A 402 -6.91 -11.24 -1.14
C ARG A 402 -8.10 -12.06 -0.67
N THR A 403 -8.64 -11.76 0.51
CA THR A 403 -9.77 -12.53 1.08
C THR A 403 -11.02 -12.51 0.20
N PRO A 404 -11.55 -11.35 -0.22
CA PRO A 404 -12.73 -11.33 -1.09
C PRO A 404 -12.48 -11.95 -2.47
N VAL A 405 -11.30 -11.74 -3.07
CA VAL A 405 -10.99 -12.34 -4.39
C VAL A 405 -10.86 -13.87 -4.28
N ALA A 406 -10.21 -14.38 -3.23
CA ALA A 406 -10.18 -15.81 -2.95
C ALA A 406 -11.59 -16.38 -2.63
N GLY A 407 -12.49 -15.53 -2.15
CA GLY A 407 -13.91 -15.81 -1.93
C GLY A 407 -14.79 -15.73 -3.18
N GLY A 408 -14.22 -15.48 -4.36
CA GLY A 408 -14.95 -15.46 -5.63
C GLY A 408 -15.28 -14.07 -6.17
N ALA A 409 -14.80 -13.00 -5.53
CA ALA A 409 -14.98 -11.65 -6.07
C ALA A 409 -14.28 -11.49 -7.44
N GLN A 410 -15.02 -10.96 -8.41
CA GLN A 410 -14.55 -10.78 -9.78
C GLN A 410 -14.21 -9.33 -10.12
N VAL A 411 -14.63 -8.39 -9.26
CA VAL A 411 -14.37 -6.96 -9.34
C VAL A 411 -14.01 -6.48 -7.93
N LEU A 412 -13.06 -5.56 -7.80
CA LEU A 412 -12.78 -4.87 -6.55
C LEU A 412 -13.35 -3.45 -6.57
N THR A 413 -13.99 -3.05 -5.49
CA THR A 413 -14.47 -1.69 -5.26
C THR A 413 -13.68 -1.06 -4.12
N VAL A 414 -13.30 0.19 -4.30
CA VAL A 414 -12.55 1.00 -3.32
C VAL A 414 -13.36 2.26 -3.07
N PRO A 415 -14.43 2.18 -2.25
CA PRO A 415 -15.14 3.37 -1.79
C PRO A 415 -14.22 4.17 -0.87
N THR A 416 -14.09 5.47 -1.10
CA THR A 416 -13.17 6.31 -0.33
C THR A 416 -13.65 7.74 -0.21
N ASN A 417 -13.36 8.36 0.94
CA ASN A 417 -13.62 9.76 1.17
C ASN A 417 -12.34 10.56 1.39
N ASN A 418 -11.88 11.23 0.33
CA ASN A 418 -10.65 12.01 0.38
C ASN A 418 -10.86 13.46 0.89
N ALA A 419 -12.08 13.86 1.28
CA ALA A 419 -12.37 15.21 1.76
C ALA A 419 -11.58 15.57 3.03
N THR A 420 -11.31 14.56 3.86
CA THR A 420 -10.49 14.62 5.08
C THR A 420 -8.99 14.78 4.81
N PHE A 421 -8.57 14.81 3.55
CA PHE A 421 -7.15 14.94 3.18
C PHE A 421 -6.87 16.04 2.15
N GLY A 422 -7.91 16.75 1.70
CA GLY A 422 -7.79 17.95 0.86
C GLY A 422 -6.97 17.77 -0.42
N TYR A 423 -6.42 18.87 -0.94
CA TYR A 423 -5.53 18.88 -2.11
C TYR A 423 -4.17 18.29 -1.73
N SER A 424 -4.08 16.96 -1.67
CA SER A 424 -2.87 16.28 -1.23
C SER A 424 -2.53 15.02 -2.04
N PRO A 425 -1.26 14.54 -1.95
CA PRO A 425 -0.81 13.29 -2.56
C PRO A 425 -1.63 12.03 -2.25
N MET A 426 -2.39 12.02 -1.15
CA MET A 426 -3.02 10.81 -0.62
C MET A 426 -3.89 10.09 -1.66
N THR A 427 -4.72 10.82 -2.40
CA THR A 427 -5.60 10.22 -3.43
C THR A 427 -4.81 9.52 -4.54
N TYR A 428 -3.69 10.12 -4.98
CA TYR A 428 -2.84 9.52 -6.02
C TYR A 428 -2.04 8.31 -5.48
N GLN A 429 -1.64 8.35 -4.21
CA GLN A 429 -0.97 7.23 -3.55
C GLN A 429 -1.92 6.04 -3.40
N GLN A 430 -3.17 6.28 -2.99
CA GLN A 430 -4.21 5.26 -2.92
C GLN A 430 -4.54 4.71 -4.31
N LEU A 431 -4.63 5.55 -5.33
CA LEU A 431 -4.86 5.12 -6.71
C LEU A 431 -3.75 4.18 -7.21
N ALA A 432 -2.48 4.47 -6.88
CA ALA A 432 -1.37 3.57 -7.20
C ALA A 432 -1.45 2.24 -6.44
N MET A 433 -1.94 2.22 -5.20
CA MET A 433 -2.22 0.98 -4.48
C MET A 433 -3.28 0.17 -5.24
N SER A 434 -4.40 0.79 -5.60
CA SER A 434 -5.49 0.15 -6.35
C SER A 434 -5.01 -0.48 -7.66
N ARG A 435 -4.10 0.18 -8.39
CA ARG A 435 -3.47 -0.38 -9.60
C ARG A 435 -2.64 -1.62 -9.33
N VAL A 436 -1.84 -1.60 -8.25
CA VAL A 436 -1.06 -2.78 -7.84
C VAL A 436 -2.00 -3.93 -7.47
N ARG A 437 -3.10 -3.65 -6.77
CA ARG A 437 -4.11 -4.65 -6.40
C ARG A 437 -4.81 -5.26 -7.62
N ALA A 438 -5.07 -4.46 -8.65
CA ALA A 438 -5.65 -4.93 -9.91
C ALA A 438 -4.80 -6.04 -10.53
N VAL A 439 -3.48 -5.79 -10.67
CA VAL A 439 -2.52 -6.76 -11.24
C VAL A 439 -2.28 -7.94 -10.31
N GLU A 440 -2.14 -7.66 -9.02
CA GLU A 440 -1.90 -8.68 -8.01
C GLU A 440 -3.00 -9.74 -7.98
N HIS A 441 -4.24 -9.36 -8.25
CA HIS A 441 -5.41 -10.24 -8.13
C HIS A 441 -6.15 -10.49 -9.45
N ASN A 442 -5.67 -9.95 -10.58
CA ASN A 442 -6.29 -10.10 -11.89
C ASN A 442 -7.79 -9.73 -11.92
N VAL A 443 -8.13 -8.64 -11.24
CA VAL A 443 -9.50 -8.10 -11.16
C VAL A 443 -9.52 -6.63 -11.56
N PRO A 444 -10.53 -6.15 -12.29
CA PRO A 444 -10.74 -4.72 -12.45
C PRO A 444 -11.01 -4.08 -11.08
N VAL A 445 -10.56 -2.84 -10.92
CA VAL A 445 -10.72 -2.08 -9.68
C VAL A 445 -11.45 -0.78 -9.95
N LEU A 446 -12.52 -0.53 -9.20
CA LEU A 446 -13.33 0.68 -9.27
C LEU A 446 -13.08 1.52 -8.02
N VAL A 447 -12.47 2.69 -8.20
CA VAL A 447 -12.28 3.65 -7.12
C VAL A 447 -13.44 4.63 -7.16
N ALA A 448 -14.29 4.59 -6.14
CA ALA A 448 -15.39 5.54 -5.96
C ALA A 448 -14.97 6.54 -4.88
N ALA A 449 -14.58 7.74 -5.30
CA ALA A 449 -14.11 8.78 -4.41
C ALA A 449 -15.17 9.86 -4.19
N THR A 450 -15.37 10.31 -2.95
CA THR A 450 -16.30 11.42 -2.67
C THR A 450 -15.80 12.72 -3.31
N SER A 451 -14.51 13.02 -3.15
CA SER A 451 -13.90 14.27 -3.62
C SER A 451 -12.45 14.13 -4.11
N GLY A 452 -11.89 12.92 -4.05
CA GLY A 452 -10.61 12.58 -4.67
C GLY A 452 -10.79 12.12 -6.11
N VAL A 453 -9.80 11.39 -6.63
CA VAL A 453 -9.85 10.80 -7.97
C VAL A 453 -10.68 9.53 -7.92
N SER A 454 -11.84 9.53 -8.57
CA SER A 454 -12.55 8.31 -8.94
C SER A 454 -11.92 7.74 -10.20
N ALA A 455 -11.87 6.41 -10.32
CA ALA A 455 -11.20 5.76 -11.45
C ALA A 455 -11.76 4.38 -11.77
N VAL A 456 -11.63 4.00 -13.03
CA VAL A 456 -11.83 2.63 -13.53
C VAL A 456 -10.45 2.09 -13.92
N ILE A 457 -10.05 1.00 -13.29
CA ILE A 457 -8.72 0.40 -13.46
C ILE A 457 -8.89 -1.01 -14.02
N ALA A 458 -8.25 -1.28 -15.14
CA ALA A 458 -8.21 -2.60 -15.77
C ALA A 458 -7.35 -3.58 -14.97
N LYS A 459 -7.48 -4.88 -15.28
CA LYS A 459 -6.76 -5.98 -14.61
C LYS A 459 -5.23 -5.85 -14.68
N ASP A 460 -4.71 -5.22 -15.73
CA ASP A 460 -3.28 -4.94 -15.92
C ASP A 460 -2.78 -3.68 -15.17
N GLY A 461 -3.65 -3.04 -14.40
CA GLY A 461 -3.35 -1.82 -13.66
C GLY A 461 -3.45 -0.54 -14.49
N THR A 462 -3.88 -0.59 -15.75
CA THR A 462 -4.13 0.59 -16.58
C THR A 462 -5.35 1.35 -16.05
N ILE A 463 -5.22 2.67 -15.89
CA ILE A 463 -6.37 3.55 -15.60
C ILE A 463 -7.07 3.82 -16.94
N GLU A 464 -8.27 3.28 -17.12
CA GLU A 464 -9.07 3.48 -18.33
C GLU A 464 -9.84 4.80 -18.30
N GLN A 465 -10.37 5.15 -17.13
CA GLN A 465 -11.10 6.38 -16.88
C GLN A 465 -10.74 6.94 -15.52
N ARG A 466 -10.73 8.28 -15.40
CA ARG A 466 -10.60 8.95 -14.11
C ARG A 466 -11.28 10.32 -14.11
N THR A 467 -11.70 10.77 -12.94
CA THR A 467 -12.19 12.13 -12.71
C THR A 467 -11.06 13.07 -12.28
N GLU A 468 -11.34 14.37 -12.25
CA GLU A 468 -10.55 15.30 -11.46
C GLU A 468 -11.01 15.29 -9.98
N ILE A 469 -10.17 15.86 -9.12
CA ILE A 469 -10.49 16.04 -7.69
C ILE A 469 -11.46 17.21 -7.49
N PHE A 470 -12.29 17.14 -6.46
CA PHE A 470 -13.19 18.23 -6.03
C PHE A 470 -14.21 18.70 -7.07
N GLU A 471 -14.66 17.81 -7.96
CA GLU A 471 -15.76 18.04 -8.88
C GLU A 471 -16.85 16.97 -8.73
N ALA A 472 -18.06 17.24 -9.22
CA ALA A 472 -19.09 16.22 -9.35
C ALA A 472 -19.01 15.56 -10.73
N ALA A 473 -18.90 14.24 -10.77
CA ALA A 473 -18.68 13.49 -12.01
C ALA A 473 -19.31 12.08 -11.95
N THR A 474 -19.44 11.44 -13.12
CA THR A 474 -19.92 10.07 -13.26
C THR A 474 -19.06 9.35 -14.27
N LEU A 475 -18.55 8.18 -13.90
CA LEU A 475 -17.86 7.26 -14.82
C LEU A 475 -18.79 6.09 -15.13
N LEU A 476 -18.86 5.68 -16.40
CA LEU A 476 -19.60 4.50 -16.83
C LEU A 476 -18.61 3.54 -17.49
N ALA A 477 -18.58 2.30 -17.02
CA ALA A 477 -17.68 1.29 -17.56
C ALA A 477 -18.37 -0.07 -17.70
N ASP A 478 -18.03 -0.76 -18.79
CA ASP A 478 -18.38 -2.15 -19.01
C ASP A 478 -17.17 -3.02 -18.60
N LEU A 479 -17.32 -3.78 -17.52
CA LEU A 479 -16.21 -4.53 -16.93
C LEU A 479 -16.28 -5.99 -17.38
N PRO A 480 -15.21 -6.52 -17.99
CA PRO A 480 -15.17 -7.94 -18.32
C PRO A 480 -15.05 -8.78 -17.05
N LEU A 481 -16.04 -9.64 -16.82
CA LEU A 481 -16.07 -10.61 -15.72
C LEU A 481 -15.36 -11.91 -16.11
N GLY A 482 -14.79 -12.64 -15.15
CA GLY A 482 -14.08 -13.91 -15.37
C GLY A 482 -12.68 -13.95 -14.77
N ASP A 483 -11.97 -15.08 -14.91
CA ASP A 483 -10.60 -15.42 -14.45
C ASP A 483 -10.01 -14.51 -13.35
N ALA A 484 -10.74 -14.37 -12.23
CA ALA A 484 -10.25 -13.63 -11.09
C ALA A 484 -9.22 -14.45 -10.31
N GLY A 485 -8.25 -13.75 -9.73
CA GLY A 485 -7.17 -14.36 -8.98
C GLY A 485 -5.93 -14.67 -9.80
N THR A 486 -4.84 -14.87 -9.08
CA THR A 486 -3.48 -15.11 -9.58
C THR A 486 -2.77 -16.13 -8.68
N LEU A 487 -1.52 -16.47 -8.99
CA LEU A 487 -0.69 -17.22 -8.04
C LEU A 487 -0.55 -16.47 -6.70
N ALA A 488 -0.40 -15.14 -6.73
CA ALA A 488 -0.37 -14.32 -5.52
C ALA A 488 -1.65 -14.44 -4.67
N THR A 489 -2.80 -14.60 -5.32
CA THR A 489 -4.08 -14.82 -4.60
C THR A 489 -4.06 -16.15 -3.84
N GLN A 490 -3.46 -17.19 -4.43
CA GLN A 490 -3.43 -18.54 -3.87
C GLN A 490 -2.34 -18.73 -2.80
N VAL A 491 -1.13 -18.19 -3.03
CA VAL A 491 0.04 -18.47 -2.18
C VAL A 491 0.68 -17.23 -1.55
N GLY A 492 0.16 -16.03 -1.79
CA GLY A 492 0.76 -14.77 -1.33
C GLY A 492 1.07 -14.73 0.17
N ALA A 493 0.15 -15.24 1.00
CA ALA A 493 0.36 -15.33 2.45
C ALA A 493 1.56 -16.23 2.83
N HIS A 494 1.77 -17.31 2.08
CA HIS A 494 2.93 -18.19 2.28
C HIS A 494 4.23 -17.55 1.79
N VAL A 495 4.17 -16.78 0.69
CA VAL A 495 5.31 -16.02 0.18
C VAL A 495 5.75 -14.96 1.20
N GLU A 496 4.80 -14.23 1.80
CA GLU A 496 5.05 -13.27 2.88
C GLU A 496 5.81 -13.92 4.05
N ILE A 497 5.28 -15.04 4.58
CA ILE A 497 5.91 -15.76 5.70
C ILE A 497 7.30 -16.28 5.31
N ALA A 498 7.45 -16.83 4.10
CA ALA A 498 8.73 -17.33 3.62
C ALA A 498 9.79 -16.24 3.53
N LEU A 499 9.42 -15.04 3.04
CA LEU A 499 10.31 -13.88 2.98
C LEU A 499 10.71 -13.38 4.38
N ASP A 500 9.76 -13.34 5.31
CA ASP A 500 10.01 -12.93 6.69
C ASP A 500 11.00 -13.89 7.38
N VAL A 501 10.77 -15.20 7.26
CA VAL A 501 11.69 -16.24 7.77
C VAL A 501 13.05 -16.14 7.11
N LEU A 502 13.11 -15.94 5.78
CA LEU A 502 14.36 -15.81 5.04
C LEU A 502 15.19 -14.61 5.51
N GLY A 503 14.54 -13.47 5.80
CA GLY A 503 15.20 -12.28 6.34
C GLY A 503 15.84 -12.55 7.71
N ILE A 504 15.12 -13.23 8.60
CA ILE A 504 15.63 -13.61 9.93
C ILE A 504 16.82 -14.57 9.80
N VAL A 505 16.68 -15.63 9.01
CA VAL A 505 17.73 -16.63 8.79
C VAL A 505 18.98 -15.98 8.20
N ALA A 506 18.82 -15.10 7.20
CA ALA A 506 19.94 -14.40 6.58
C ALA A 506 20.73 -13.55 7.59
N LEU A 507 20.03 -12.83 8.48
CA LEU A 507 20.68 -12.04 9.54
C LEU A 507 21.42 -12.95 10.53
N VAL A 508 20.79 -14.02 11.00
CA VAL A 508 21.40 -14.97 11.95
C VAL A 508 22.68 -15.58 11.37
N LEU A 509 22.61 -16.09 10.13
CA LEU A 509 23.76 -16.67 9.44
C LEU A 509 24.88 -15.65 9.23
N SER A 510 24.54 -14.39 8.93
CA SER A 510 25.50 -13.30 8.80
C SER A 510 26.22 -13.02 10.12
N LEU A 511 25.49 -12.99 11.24
CA LEU A 511 26.08 -12.79 12.56
C LEU A 511 26.99 -13.97 12.96
N VAL A 512 26.58 -15.21 12.70
CA VAL A 512 27.39 -16.41 12.96
C VAL A 512 28.67 -16.39 12.13
N PHE A 513 28.57 -16.09 10.82
CA PHE A 513 29.71 -15.99 9.93
C PHE A 513 30.71 -14.93 10.41
N LEU A 514 30.24 -13.73 10.73
CA LEU A 514 31.09 -12.64 11.21
C LEU A 514 31.78 -12.98 12.55
N ARG A 515 31.08 -13.67 13.46
CA ARG A 515 31.67 -14.15 14.72
C ARG A 515 32.77 -15.18 14.47
N ARG A 516 32.53 -16.19 13.63
CA ARG A 516 33.54 -17.21 13.27
C ARG A 516 34.76 -16.60 12.59
N ALA A 517 34.55 -15.69 11.64
CA ALA A 517 35.63 -14.97 10.97
C ALA A 517 36.48 -14.15 11.96
N ALA A 518 35.86 -13.50 12.95
CA ALA A 518 36.57 -12.76 13.99
C ALA A 518 37.41 -13.68 14.89
N ILE A 519 36.88 -14.86 15.27
CA ILE A 519 37.61 -15.85 16.08
C ILE A 519 38.83 -16.37 15.32
N LEU A 520 38.68 -16.72 14.04
CA LEU A 520 39.78 -17.21 13.20
C LEU A 520 40.90 -16.16 13.05
N ARG A 521 40.54 -14.88 12.84
CA ARG A 521 41.54 -13.80 12.77
C ARG A 521 42.32 -13.62 14.07
N ARG A 522 41.70 -13.84 15.23
CA ARG A 522 42.38 -13.79 16.54
C ARG A 522 43.35 -14.96 16.75
N HIS A 523 43.06 -16.14 16.20
CA HIS A 523 43.95 -17.29 16.29
C HIS A 523 45.14 -17.19 15.33
N LEU A 524 44.96 -16.53 14.20
CA LEU A 524 45.99 -16.35 13.16
C LEU A 524 46.86 -15.10 13.36
N SER A 525 46.50 -14.17 14.26
CA SER A 525 47.37 -13.05 14.63
C SER A 525 48.52 -13.56 15.51
N PRO A 526 49.80 -13.40 15.12
CA PRO A 526 50.92 -13.85 15.94
C PRO A 526 50.84 -13.19 17.32
N ARG A 527 51.02 -13.99 18.38
CA ARG A 527 51.26 -13.46 19.74
C ARG A 527 52.55 -12.65 19.68
N SER A 528 52.42 -11.34 19.48
CA SER A 528 53.51 -10.38 19.68
C SER A 528 53.72 -10.23 21.18
N GLY A 529 54.44 -11.18 21.77
CA GLY A 529 54.65 -11.23 23.21
C GLY A 529 55.35 -12.50 23.66
N GLU A 530 56.49 -12.82 23.06
CA GLU A 530 57.52 -13.67 23.65
C GLU A 530 58.86 -13.30 23.01
N THR A 531 59.31 -12.07 23.23
CA THR A 531 60.73 -11.75 23.15
C THR A 531 61.41 -12.37 24.36
N ARG A 532 62.16 -13.44 24.06
CA ARG A 532 63.28 -14.04 24.80
C ARG A 532 63.82 -13.21 25.98
N SER A 533 63.85 -13.82 27.15
CA SER A 533 64.92 -13.61 28.14
C SER A 533 65.84 -14.82 28.12
#